data_AF-A0A1T5LPE4-F1
#
_entry.id   AF-A0A1T5LPE4-F1
#
_cell.length_a   1.000
_cell.length_b   1.000
_cell.length_c   1.000
_cell.angle_alpha   90.00
_cell.angle_beta   90.00
_cell.angle_gamma   90.00
#
_symmetry.space_group_name_H-M   'P 1'
#
loop_
_entity.id
_entity.type
_entity.pdbx_description
1 polymer ?
#
loop_
_entity_poly.entity_id
_entity_poly.type
_entity_poly.pdbx_seq_one_letter_code
_entity_poly.pdbx_strand_id
1 'polypeptide(L)'
;MDDGTTRVTGRPTGPTVGLDIGGTKTLAVLLDAAGATVAQARLATERGPAGVVAGAARAVRGVARQAGVDVSEVAGVGVGMPGLVDPAAGTVRHAVNVGVDASPLALARLLGEELGGVPVGLENDLNVAALGAAHLEATATGTPRGSVDLAFLALGTGLAAGLVLDGELRRGFGGAAGEIGHVPVDPGGPVCPCGQRGCLELYASGTAVARLWPTDTGRPAPVELFEAAARGVPAAVEVRDAYASAVAAAVRMLVLTVDVQHVVLGGGVAQLGDPLLDAVRAALTRESRSSGFLGSLHLADRVRLAPGRVPVGAVGAAVVGRTVAGPAPVNGVAS
;
A
#
# COMPACT_ATOMS: atom_id res chain seq x y z
N MET A 1 12.08 21.41 17.62
CA MET A 1 11.05 20.48 17.12
C MET A 1 11.65 19.87 15.88
N ASP A 2 12.19 18.69 16.04
CA ASP A 2 12.88 17.92 15.01
C ASP A 2 11.80 17.34 14.08
N ASP A 3 11.83 17.66 12.78
CA ASP A 3 10.69 17.46 11.87
C ASP A 3 10.52 16.01 11.39
N GLY A 4 11.33 15.08 11.88
CA GLY A 4 11.21 13.65 11.57
C GLY A 4 11.34 13.32 10.08
N THR A 5 11.78 14.26 9.23
CA THR A 5 11.97 14.00 7.79
C THR A 5 13.32 13.34 7.58
N THR A 6 13.31 12.01 7.42
CA THR A 6 14.51 11.26 7.03
C THR A 6 14.75 11.47 5.54
N ARG A 7 15.47 12.56 5.18
CA ARG A 7 16.03 12.70 3.83
C ARG A 7 17.18 11.73 3.64
N VAL A 8 16.93 10.62 2.95
CA VAL A 8 17.98 9.68 2.53
C VAL A 8 18.57 10.14 1.20
N THR A 9 19.64 10.93 1.25
CA THR A 9 20.38 11.40 0.06
C THR A 9 21.48 10.42 -0.41
N GLY A 10 21.62 9.27 0.26
CA GLY A 10 22.57 8.21 -0.12
C GLY A 10 21.88 7.07 -0.88
N ARG A 11 22.39 6.73 -2.07
CA ARG A 11 21.97 5.51 -2.78
C ARG A 11 22.49 4.30 -1.98
N PRO A 12 21.64 3.33 -1.58
CA PRO A 12 22.09 2.15 -0.84
C PRO A 12 23.14 1.40 -1.65
N THR A 13 24.21 0.98 -0.99
CA THR A 13 25.35 0.32 -1.66
C THR A 13 25.17 -1.17 -1.88
N GLY A 14 24.06 -1.74 -1.43
CA GLY A 14 23.78 -3.17 -1.56
C GLY A 14 22.30 -3.47 -1.83
N PRO A 15 21.98 -4.74 -2.10
CA PRO A 15 20.61 -5.20 -2.28
C PRO A 15 19.78 -5.01 -1.00
N THR A 16 18.49 -4.76 -1.16
CA THR A 16 17.53 -4.71 -0.05
C THR A 16 16.42 -5.72 -0.24
N VAL A 17 15.91 -6.27 0.86
CA VAL A 17 14.79 -7.20 0.83
C VAL A 17 13.57 -6.54 1.45
N GLY A 18 12.42 -6.70 0.81
CA GLY A 18 11.14 -6.24 1.30
C GLY A 18 10.21 -7.41 1.56
N LEU A 19 9.54 -7.38 2.70
CA LEU A 19 8.54 -8.36 3.10
C LEU A 19 7.17 -7.68 3.22
N ASP A 20 6.14 -8.24 2.62
CA ASP A 20 4.74 -7.89 2.86
C ASP A 20 4.06 -9.09 3.55
N ILE A 21 3.88 -8.97 4.86
CA ILE A 21 3.40 -10.04 5.74
C ILE A 21 1.89 -9.87 5.96
N GLY A 22 1.08 -10.63 5.21
CA GLY A 22 -0.36 -10.72 5.42
C GLY A 22 -0.75 -11.89 6.32
N GLY A 23 -2.05 -12.01 6.63
CA GLY A 23 -2.56 -13.09 7.49
C GLY A 23 -2.40 -14.51 6.93
N THR A 24 -2.32 -14.67 5.62
CA THR A 24 -2.25 -15.98 4.94
C THR A 24 -0.96 -16.20 4.17
N LYS A 25 -0.32 -15.13 3.69
CA LYS A 25 0.88 -15.19 2.87
C LYS A 25 1.87 -14.09 3.25
N THR A 26 3.15 -14.40 3.12
CA THR A 26 4.26 -13.44 3.11
C THR A 26 4.79 -13.36 1.69
N LEU A 27 4.82 -12.16 1.12
CA LEU A 27 5.48 -11.87 -0.14
C LEU A 27 6.86 -11.28 0.16
N ALA A 28 7.88 -11.74 -0.57
CA ALA A 28 9.24 -11.24 -0.44
C ALA A 28 9.77 -10.79 -1.79
N VAL A 29 10.49 -9.68 -1.81
CA VAL A 29 11.15 -9.12 -3.00
C VAL A 29 12.57 -8.73 -2.64
N LEU A 30 13.53 -9.09 -3.48
CA LEU A 30 14.88 -8.55 -3.41
C LEU A 30 15.05 -7.50 -4.52
N LEU A 31 15.42 -6.29 -4.12
CA LEU A 31 15.83 -5.22 -5.01
C LEU A 31 17.35 -5.12 -5.04
N ASP A 32 17.96 -5.00 -6.21
CA ASP A 32 19.41 -4.75 -6.34
C ASP A 32 19.79 -3.31 -5.89
N ALA A 33 21.08 -2.95 -5.90
CA ALA A 33 21.50 -1.58 -5.55
C ALA A 33 20.89 -0.51 -6.49
N ALA A 34 20.65 -0.87 -7.75
CA ALA A 34 19.98 -0.01 -8.71
C ALA A 34 18.49 0.13 -8.44
N GLY A 35 17.88 -0.70 -7.58
CA GLY A 35 16.47 -0.76 -7.19
C GLY A 35 15.57 -1.53 -8.16
N ALA A 36 16.14 -2.36 -9.02
CA ALA A 36 15.40 -3.30 -9.84
C ALA A 36 15.07 -4.57 -9.05
N THR A 37 13.90 -5.17 -9.30
CA THR A 37 13.53 -6.46 -8.72
C THR A 37 14.30 -7.58 -9.38
N VAL A 38 15.10 -8.33 -8.61
CA VAL A 38 15.92 -9.44 -9.12
C VAL A 38 15.51 -10.81 -8.60
N ALA A 39 14.75 -10.86 -7.49
CA ALA A 39 14.14 -12.09 -7.00
C ALA A 39 12.83 -11.80 -6.26
N GLN A 40 11.91 -12.78 -6.26
CA GLN A 40 10.67 -12.72 -5.51
C GLN A 40 10.22 -14.10 -5.03
N ALA A 41 9.61 -14.15 -3.86
CA ALA A 41 9.06 -15.38 -3.30
C ALA A 41 7.69 -15.13 -2.66
N ARG A 42 6.91 -16.20 -2.56
CA ARG A 42 5.64 -16.23 -1.84
C ARG A 42 5.63 -17.44 -0.92
N LEU A 43 5.44 -17.20 0.37
CA LEU A 43 5.37 -18.22 1.40
C LEU A 43 4.02 -18.13 2.13
N ALA A 44 3.57 -19.24 2.72
CA ALA A 44 2.47 -19.19 3.67
C ALA A 44 2.93 -18.45 4.94
N THR A 45 2.06 -17.64 5.53
CA THR A 45 2.39 -16.94 6.77
C THR A 45 2.38 -17.92 7.94
N GLU A 46 3.51 -18.02 8.64
CA GLU A 46 3.58 -18.66 9.95
C GLU A 46 3.08 -17.67 11.00
N ARG A 47 2.03 -18.06 11.73
CA ARG A 47 1.36 -17.20 12.71
C ARG A 47 2.07 -17.26 14.07
N GLY A 48 1.81 -16.26 14.90
CA GLY A 48 2.41 -16.13 16.23
C GLY A 48 3.76 -15.41 16.18
N PRO A 49 4.20 -14.76 17.28
CA PRO A 49 5.42 -13.94 17.29
C PRO A 49 6.66 -14.68 16.76
N ALA A 50 6.91 -15.90 17.22
CA ALA A 50 8.04 -16.72 16.77
C ALA A 50 7.90 -17.16 15.30
N GLY A 51 6.68 -17.53 14.89
CA GLY A 51 6.39 -17.93 13.51
C GLY A 51 6.59 -16.78 12.52
N VAL A 52 6.19 -15.56 12.88
CA VAL A 52 6.38 -14.36 12.06
C VAL A 52 7.88 -14.10 11.85
N VAL A 53 8.69 -14.14 12.92
CA VAL A 53 10.15 -13.93 12.81
C VAL A 53 10.81 -15.02 11.96
N ALA A 54 10.53 -16.30 12.26
CA ALA A 54 11.14 -17.42 11.54
C ALA A 54 10.71 -17.48 10.07
N GLY A 55 9.43 -17.23 9.79
CA GLY A 55 8.89 -17.15 8.43
C GLY A 55 9.47 -16.00 7.63
N ALA A 56 9.62 -14.81 8.24
CA ALA A 56 10.27 -13.66 7.65
C ALA A 56 11.74 -13.95 7.30
N ALA A 57 12.51 -14.52 8.24
CA ALA A 57 13.90 -14.88 8.00
C ALA A 57 14.05 -15.92 6.88
N ARG A 58 13.15 -16.91 6.83
CA ARG A 58 13.12 -17.91 5.74
C ARG A 58 12.81 -17.27 4.40
N ALA A 59 11.90 -16.30 4.35
CA ALA A 59 11.57 -15.57 3.13
C ALA A 59 12.77 -14.76 2.61
N VAL A 60 13.48 -14.05 3.51
CA VAL A 60 14.71 -13.29 3.18
C VAL A 60 15.79 -14.21 2.62
N ARG A 61 16.13 -15.29 3.35
CA ARG A 61 17.11 -16.30 2.89
C ARG A 61 16.71 -16.92 1.55
N GLY A 62 15.41 -17.12 1.35
CA GLY A 62 14.84 -17.65 0.11
C GLY A 62 15.12 -16.78 -1.11
N VAL A 63 14.79 -15.48 -1.04
CA VAL A 63 15.02 -14.54 -2.16
C VAL A 63 16.50 -14.21 -2.35
N ALA A 64 17.29 -14.14 -1.28
CA ALA A 64 18.74 -13.94 -1.36
C ALA A 64 19.41 -15.10 -2.13
N ARG A 65 19.08 -16.35 -1.75
CA ARG A 65 19.57 -17.55 -2.46
C ARG A 65 19.14 -17.59 -3.92
N GLN A 66 17.91 -17.21 -4.24
CA GLN A 66 17.44 -17.14 -5.64
C GLN A 66 18.23 -16.12 -6.47
N ALA A 67 18.65 -15.02 -5.85
CA ALA A 67 19.46 -13.98 -6.49
C ALA A 67 20.97 -14.29 -6.49
N GLY A 68 21.42 -15.37 -5.84
CA GLY A 68 22.84 -15.67 -5.67
C GLY A 68 23.58 -14.68 -4.74
N VAL A 69 22.85 -14.07 -3.81
CA VAL A 69 23.35 -13.06 -2.85
C VAL A 69 23.46 -13.70 -1.46
N ASP A 70 24.57 -13.47 -0.76
CA ASP A 70 24.69 -13.86 0.65
C ASP A 70 23.86 -12.93 1.53
N VAL A 71 23.23 -13.45 2.60
CA VAL A 71 22.42 -12.60 3.50
C VAL A 71 23.26 -11.49 4.14
N SER A 72 24.55 -11.73 4.36
CA SER A 72 25.49 -10.70 4.86
C SER A 72 25.73 -9.53 3.90
N GLU A 73 25.38 -9.69 2.61
CA GLU A 73 25.44 -8.63 1.61
C GLU A 73 24.14 -7.82 1.51
N VAL A 74 23.06 -8.27 2.17
CA VAL A 74 21.79 -7.53 2.22
C VAL A 74 21.97 -6.29 3.09
N ALA A 75 21.88 -5.12 2.46
CA ALA A 75 22.10 -3.83 3.13
C ALA A 75 21.00 -3.47 4.14
N GLY A 76 19.79 -4.01 3.94
CA GLY A 76 18.67 -3.82 4.85
C GLY A 76 17.43 -4.60 4.44
N VAL A 77 16.59 -4.90 5.43
CA VAL A 77 15.28 -5.52 5.24
C VAL A 77 14.21 -4.52 5.65
N GLY A 78 13.16 -4.37 4.85
CA GLY A 78 11.95 -3.68 5.29
C GLY A 78 10.77 -4.63 5.35
N VAL A 79 9.85 -4.37 6.29
CA VAL A 79 8.68 -5.19 6.54
C VAL A 79 7.43 -4.32 6.56
N GLY A 80 6.53 -4.57 5.61
CA GLY A 80 5.15 -4.13 5.63
C GLY A 80 4.27 -5.16 6.30
N MET A 81 3.45 -4.75 7.26
CA MET A 81 2.51 -5.66 7.93
C MET A 81 1.30 -4.94 8.53
N PRO A 82 0.18 -5.64 8.74
CA PRO A 82 -0.96 -5.07 9.44
C PRO A 82 -0.68 -4.89 10.94
N GLY A 83 -1.52 -4.09 11.60
CA GLY A 83 -1.43 -3.80 13.04
C GLY A 83 -0.90 -2.40 13.34
N LEU A 84 -0.73 -2.10 14.62
CA LEU A 84 -0.14 -0.84 15.08
C LEU A 84 1.38 -0.98 15.07
N VAL A 85 1.98 -0.49 13.99
CA VAL A 85 3.44 -0.47 13.81
C VAL A 85 3.98 0.81 14.43
N ASP A 86 5.07 0.68 15.19
CA ASP A 86 5.92 1.78 15.64
C ASP A 86 7.25 1.68 14.89
N PRO A 87 7.43 2.44 13.79
CA PRO A 87 8.66 2.39 12.99
C PRO A 87 9.90 2.82 13.78
N ALA A 88 9.75 3.75 14.73
CA ALA A 88 10.87 4.27 15.51
C ALA A 88 11.34 3.25 16.55
N ALA A 89 10.42 2.58 17.23
CA ALA A 89 10.75 1.50 18.16
C ALA A 89 11.07 0.17 17.48
N GLY A 90 10.73 0.01 16.19
CA GLY A 90 10.86 -1.25 15.47
C GLY A 90 9.95 -2.34 16.06
N THR A 91 8.75 -1.95 16.52
CA THR A 91 7.78 -2.85 17.15
C THR A 91 6.44 -2.87 16.43
N VAL A 92 5.68 -3.94 16.65
CA VAL A 92 4.30 -4.08 16.16
C VAL A 92 3.42 -4.70 17.23
N ARG A 93 2.17 -4.24 17.34
CA ARG A 93 1.15 -4.85 18.20
C ARG A 93 -0.21 -4.92 17.49
N HIS A 94 -1.13 -5.71 18.01
CA HIS A 94 -2.50 -5.89 17.47
C HIS A 94 -2.56 -6.35 16.00
N ALA A 95 -1.57 -7.12 15.55
CA ALA A 95 -1.63 -7.77 14.24
C ALA A 95 -2.34 -9.13 14.36
N VAL A 96 -3.64 -9.10 14.70
CA VAL A 96 -4.46 -10.28 15.04
C VAL A 96 -4.46 -11.32 13.92
N ASN A 97 -4.45 -10.86 12.66
CA ASN A 97 -4.46 -11.73 11.49
C ASN A 97 -3.19 -12.58 11.34
N VAL A 98 -2.07 -12.17 11.92
CA VAL A 98 -0.81 -12.92 11.94
C VAL A 98 -0.49 -13.51 13.31
N GLY A 99 -1.41 -13.41 14.27
CA GLY A 99 -1.25 -13.98 15.61
C GLY A 99 -0.30 -13.20 16.52
N VAL A 100 -0.08 -11.90 16.26
CA VAL A 100 0.63 -11.01 17.20
C VAL A 100 -0.42 -10.24 18.01
N ASP A 101 -0.36 -10.40 19.33
CA ASP A 101 -1.38 -9.93 20.27
C ASP A 101 -1.10 -8.50 20.79
N ALA A 102 -1.53 -8.20 22.02
CA ALA A 102 -1.41 -6.88 22.61
C ALA A 102 0.03 -6.51 23.01
N SER A 103 0.89 -7.49 23.33
CA SER A 103 2.26 -7.18 23.70
C SER A 103 3.06 -6.77 22.47
N PRO A 104 3.79 -5.63 22.51
CA PRO A 104 4.61 -5.21 21.38
C PRO A 104 5.68 -6.27 21.03
N LEU A 105 5.63 -6.77 19.81
CA LEU A 105 6.67 -7.62 19.24
C LEU A 105 7.80 -6.73 18.73
N ALA A 106 9.00 -6.88 19.28
CA ALA A 106 10.23 -6.22 18.80
C ALA A 106 10.75 -6.87 17.50
N LEU A 107 9.92 -6.87 16.47
CA LEU A 107 10.14 -7.59 15.21
C LEU A 107 11.44 -7.15 14.52
N ALA A 108 11.74 -5.85 14.48
CA ALA A 108 12.95 -5.35 13.84
C ALA A 108 14.21 -5.96 14.47
N ARG A 109 14.30 -5.91 15.81
CA ARG A 109 15.43 -6.47 16.57
C ARG A 109 15.54 -7.99 16.38
N LEU A 110 14.44 -8.71 16.61
CA LEU A 110 14.43 -10.18 16.55
C LEU A 110 14.75 -10.71 15.15
N LEU A 111 14.22 -10.08 14.10
CA LEU A 111 14.52 -10.46 12.73
C LEU A 111 15.95 -10.10 12.34
N GLY A 112 16.46 -8.94 12.79
CA GLY A 112 17.85 -8.55 12.56
C GLY A 112 18.84 -9.53 13.19
N GLU A 113 18.61 -9.93 14.44
CA GLU A 113 19.39 -10.97 15.14
C GLU A 113 19.38 -12.30 14.38
N GLU A 114 18.21 -12.75 13.94
CA GLU A 114 18.03 -13.98 13.17
C GLU A 114 18.74 -13.91 11.80
N LEU A 115 18.94 -12.72 11.25
CA LEU A 115 19.63 -12.48 9.98
C LEU A 115 21.10 -12.10 10.14
N GLY A 116 21.69 -12.27 11.33
CA GLY A 116 23.12 -12.00 11.54
C GLY A 116 23.45 -10.51 11.66
N GLY A 117 22.50 -9.69 12.10
CA GLY A 117 22.68 -8.26 12.37
C GLY A 117 22.22 -7.32 11.24
N VAL A 118 21.54 -7.83 10.21
CA VAL A 118 21.02 -6.99 9.12
C VAL A 118 20.01 -5.97 9.66
N PRO A 119 20.13 -4.67 9.31
CA PRO A 119 19.16 -3.65 9.73
C PRO A 119 17.75 -3.95 9.22
N VAL A 120 16.75 -3.78 10.10
CA VAL A 120 15.34 -4.03 9.77
C VAL A 120 14.48 -2.79 10.03
N GLY A 121 13.77 -2.32 9.01
CA GLY A 121 12.76 -1.26 9.11
C GLY A 121 11.35 -1.84 9.06
N LEU A 122 10.42 -1.26 9.80
CA LEU A 122 9.01 -1.66 9.81
C LEU A 122 8.12 -0.54 9.31
N GLU A 123 7.03 -0.90 8.65
CA GLU A 123 5.98 0.01 8.25
C GLU A 123 4.63 -0.71 8.12
N ASN A 124 3.53 0.04 8.15
CA ASN A 124 2.21 -0.48 7.86
C ASN A 124 2.08 -0.96 6.39
N ASP A 125 1.27 -1.99 6.17
CA ASP A 125 1.02 -2.62 4.86
C ASP A 125 0.51 -1.64 3.77
N LEU A 126 -0.41 -0.74 4.12
CA LEU A 126 -0.89 0.28 3.19
C LEU A 126 0.22 1.27 2.80
N ASN A 127 1.01 1.68 3.77
CA ASN A 127 2.09 2.64 3.57
C ASN A 127 3.20 2.08 2.69
N VAL A 128 3.59 0.81 2.88
CA VAL A 128 4.54 0.17 1.96
C VAL A 128 3.94 -0.03 0.58
N ALA A 129 2.62 -0.28 0.45
CA ALA A 129 2.00 -0.34 -0.87
C ALA A 129 2.08 1.00 -1.62
N ALA A 130 1.93 2.13 -0.91
CA ALA A 130 2.11 3.46 -1.49
C ALA A 130 3.55 3.72 -1.94
N LEU A 131 4.54 3.42 -1.08
CA LEU A 131 5.96 3.52 -1.43
C LEU A 131 6.32 2.64 -2.63
N GLY A 132 5.78 1.42 -2.67
CA GLY A 132 5.99 0.49 -3.77
C GLY A 132 5.42 1.00 -5.08
N ALA A 133 4.21 1.55 -5.06
CA ALA A 133 3.59 2.14 -6.24
C ALA A 133 4.38 3.35 -6.75
N ALA A 134 4.82 4.25 -5.86
CA ALA A 134 5.67 5.38 -6.22
C ALA A 134 7.02 4.94 -6.81
N HIS A 135 7.65 3.90 -6.25
CA HIS A 135 8.90 3.35 -6.77
C HIS A 135 8.75 2.73 -8.17
N LEU A 136 7.66 2.00 -8.40
CA LEU A 136 7.35 1.41 -9.70
C LEU A 136 7.05 2.49 -10.74
N GLU A 137 6.31 3.54 -10.38
CA GLU A 137 6.02 4.67 -11.26
C GLU A 137 7.30 5.44 -11.64
N ALA A 138 8.18 5.72 -10.67
CA ALA A 138 9.47 6.35 -10.94
C ALA A 138 10.31 5.51 -11.90
N THR A 139 10.32 4.19 -11.70
CA THR A 139 11.06 3.25 -12.56
C THR A 139 10.48 3.20 -13.98
N ALA A 140 9.14 3.17 -14.12
CA ALA A 140 8.47 3.08 -15.41
C ALA A 140 8.60 4.36 -16.25
N THR A 141 8.57 5.53 -15.60
CA THR A 141 8.66 6.85 -16.26
C THR A 141 10.08 7.37 -16.41
N GLY A 142 11.05 6.74 -15.75
CA GLY A 142 12.43 7.27 -15.67
C GLY A 142 12.55 8.53 -14.79
N THR A 143 11.51 8.86 -14.02
CA THR A 143 11.53 9.97 -13.08
C THR A 143 12.51 9.66 -11.95
N PRO A 144 13.28 10.64 -11.44
CA PRO A 144 14.11 10.44 -10.26
C PRO A 144 13.30 9.85 -9.09
N ARG A 145 13.93 8.93 -8.35
CA ARG A 145 13.33 8.40 -7.12
C ARG A 145 13.15 9.53 -6.11
N GLY A 146 12.05 9.49 -5.37
CA GLY A 146 11.71 10.57 -4.44
C GLY A 146 11.20 11.84 -5.13
N SER A 147 10.70 11.73 -6.36
CA SER A 147 10.06 12.85 -7.07
C SER A 147 8.68 12.48 -7.64
N VAL A 148 8.09 11.40 -7.11
CA VAL A 148 6.76 10.93 -7.49
C VAL A 148 5.81 11.17 -6.33
N ASP A 149 4.79 11.99 -6.58
CA ASP A 149 3.73 12.30 -5.63
C ASP A 149 2.48 11.53 -5.99
N LEU A 150 2.05 10.67 -5.08
CA LEU A 150 1.09 9.61 -5.38
C LEU A 150 0.25 9.28 -4.16
N ALA A 151 -1.04 9.05 -4.39
CA ALA A 151 -1.93 8.43 -3.41
C ALA A 151 -2.24 6.98 -3.84
N PHE A 152 -1.97 6.02 -2.97
CA PHE A 152 -2.39 4.65 -3.15
C PHE A 152 -3.72 4.44 -2.46
N LEU A 153 -4.81 4.38 -3.22
CA LEU A 153 -6.17 4.21 -2.73
C LEU A 153 -6.49 2.71 -2.59
N ALA A 154 -6.47 2.20 -1.35
CA ALA A 154 -6.79 0.81 -1.06
C ALA A 154 -8.30 0.60 -0.94
N LEU A 155 -8.85 -0.13 -1.91
CA LEU A 155 -10.24 -0.57 -1.98
C LEU A 155 -10.32 -2.02 -1.49
N GLY A 156 -10.55 -2.20 -0.19
CA GLY A 156 -10.59 -3.51 0.47
C GLY A 156 -11.92 -3.73 1.19
N THR A 157 -11.88 -4.43 2.33
CA THR A 157 -13.01 -4.48 3.27
C THR A 157 -13.41 -3.06 3.69
N GLY A 158 -12.42 -2.19 3.90
CA GLY A 158 -12.57 -0.77 4.15
C GLY A 158 -12.01 0.11 3.03
N LEU A 159 -11.79 1.39 3.35
CA LEU A 159 -11.24 2.40 2.44
C LEU A 159 -10.19 3.25 3.14
N ALA A 160 -8.96 3.25 2.63
CA ALA A 160 -7.89 4.12 3.11
C ALA A 160 -6.94 4.48 1.97
N ALA A 161 -6.11 5.50 2.17
CA ALA A 161 -5.09 5.92 1.22
C ALA A 161 -3.70 5.97 1.88
N GLY A 162 -2.68 5.43 1.23
CA GLY A 162 -1.29 5.74 1.57
C GLY A 162 -0.81 6.92 0.74
N LEU A 163 -0.10 7.87 1.35
CA LEU A 163 0.28 9.13 0.70
C LEU A 163 1.80 9.24 0.58
N VAL A 164 2.30 9.41 -0.64
CA VAL A 164 3.67 9.83 -0.92
C VAL A 164 3.62 11.25 -1.44
N LEU A 165 4.21 12.19 -0.72
CA LEU A 165 4.21 13.63 -1.01
C LEU A 165 5.63 14.15 -0.88
N ASP A 166 6.06 14.99 -1.82
CA ASP A 166 7.46 15.38 -1.99
C ASP A 166 8.39 14.16 -2.08
N GLY A 167 7.90 13.05 -2.67
CA GLY A 167 8.61 11.78 -2.73
C GLY A 167 8.77 11.03 -1.40
N GLU A 168 8.21 11.52 -0.30
CA GLU A 168 8.30 10.93 1.03
C GLU A 168 6.95 10.41 1.53
N LEU A 169 6.97 9.32 2.31
CA LEU A 169 5.77 8.78 2.92
C LEU A 169 5.21 9.75 3.97
N ARG A 170 3.96 10.19 3.79
CA ARG A 170 3.25 11.05 4.73
C ARG A 170 2.43 10.23 5.72
N ARG A 171 2.91 10.16 6.97
CA ARG A 171 2.19 9.50 8.09
C ARG A 171 1.26 10.45 8.85
N GLY A 172 1.58 11.75 8.87
CA GLY A 172 0.92 12.73 9.73
C GLY A 172 1.33 12.61 11.21
N PHE A 173 0.89 13.55 12.04
CA PHE A 173 1.32 13.65 13.45
C PHE A 173 1.10 12.36 14.26
N GLY A 174 -0.06 11.72 14.08
CA GLY A 174 -0.44 10.50 14.80
C GLY A 174 -0.56 9.25 13.93
N GLY A 175 -0.02 9.26 12.71
CA GLY A 175 -0.14 8.13 11.77
C GLY A 175 -1.49 8.01 11.04
N ALA A 176 -2.38 8.98 11.20
CA ALA A 176 -3.74 8.94 10.63
C ALA A 176 -3.87 9.59 9.24
N ALA A 177 -2.76 10.03 8.63
CA ALA A 177 -2.82 10.59 7.28
C ALA A 177 -3.33 9.52 6.31
N GLY A 178 -4.36 9.86 5.53
CA GLY A 178 -4.92 8.94 4.55
C GLY A 178 -6.09 8.07 5.05
N GLU A 179 -6.56 8.28 6.28
CA GLU A 179 -7.83 7.72 6.81
C GLU A 179 -9.08 8.36 6.16
N ILE A 180 -9.05 8.53 4.83
CA ILE A 180 -10.06 9.24 4.05
C ILE A 180 -11.41 8.50 4.01
N GLY A 181 -11.42 7.19 4.32
CA GLY A 181 -12.64 6.41 4.48
C GLY A 181 -13.55 6.95 5.58
N HIS A 182 -12.97 7.60 6.60
CA HIS A 182 -13.68 8.16 7.73
C HIS A 182 -14.06 9.64 7.56
N VAL A 183 -13.84 10.23 6.38
CA VAL A 183 -14.34 11.57 6.05
C VAL A 183 -15.87 11.48 5.82
N PRO A 184 -16.69 12.24 6.58
CA PRO A 184 -18.13 12.30 6.35
C PRO A 184 -18.45 12.99 5.02
N VAL A 185 -19.01 12.25 4.08
CA VAL A 185 -19.46 12.78 2.78
C VAL A 185 -20.97 12.94 2.70
N ASP A 186 -21.70 12.31 3.62
CA ASP A 186 -23.13 12.47 3.79
C ASP A 186 -23.48 12.62 5.28
N PRO A 187 -23.59 13.85 5.82
CA PRO A 187 -23.94 14.07 7.22
C PRO A 187 -25.30 13.49 7.62
N GLY A 188 -26.23 13.30 6.67
CA GLY A 188 -27.52 12.66 6.88
C GLY A 188 -27.49 11.13 6.74
N GLY A 189 -26.33 10.57 6.40
CA GLY A 189 -26.15 9.18 6.05
C GLY A 189 -26.21 8.19 7.23
N PRO A 190 -26.00 6.90 6.92
CA PRO A 190 -26.02 5.84 7.91
C PRO A 190 -24.88 6.00 8.93
N VAL A 191 -25.08 5.40 10.11
CA VAL A 191 -24.03 5.34 11.14
C VAL A 191 -22.91 4.42 10.67
N CYS A 192 -21.68 4.93 10.74
CA CYS A 192 -20.46 4.18 10.48
C CYS A 192 -20.06 3.38 11.74
N PRO A 193 -19.46 2.19 11.62
CA PRO A 193 -18.87 1.47 12.75
C PRO A 193 -17.87 2.30 13.57
N CYS A 194 -17.25 3.32 12.98
CA CYS A 194 -16.37 4.24 13.70
C CYS A 194 -17.12 5.25 14.61
N GLY A 195 -18.46 5.24 14.61
CA GLY A 195 -19.32 6.11 15.42
C GLY A 195 -19.79 7.40 14.73
N GLN A 196 -19.19 7.78 13.60
CA GLN A 196 -19.62 8.93 12.78
C GLN A 196 -20.81 8.58 11.87
N ARG A 197 -21.27 9.54 11.05
CA ARG A 197 -22.32 9.33 10.04
C ARG A 197 -21.83 9.63 8.62
N GLY A 198 -22.25 8.78 7.69
CA GLY A 198 -21.97 8.92 6.25
C GLY A 198 -20.50 9.04 5.89
N CYS A 199 -19.64 8.31 6.60
CA CYS A 199 -18.25 8.12 6.20
C CYS A 199 -18.17 7.58 4.76
N LEU A 200 -17.21 8.07 3.98
CA LEU A 200 -16.98 7.65 2.59
C LEU A 200 -16.84 6.13 2.42
N GLU A 201 -16.23 5.45 3.40
CA GLU A 201 -16.08 4.00 3.43
C GLU A 201 -17.41 3.26 3.28
N LEU A 202 -18.51 3.83 3.78
CA LEU A 202 -19.84 3.23 3.68
C LEU A 202 -20.36 3.17 2.23
N TYR A 203 -19.68 3.83 1.30
CA TYR A 203 -20.06 3.92 -0.10
C TYR A 203 -18.99 3.38 -1.06
N ALA A 204 -17.71 3.51 -0.71
CA ALA A 204 -16.58 3.20 -1.60
C ALA A 204 -15.75 1.95 -1.19
N SER A 205 -16.16 1.21 -0.15
CA SER A 205 -15.49 -0.04 0.26
C SER A 205 -16.10 -1.30 -0.35
N GLY A 206 -15.37 -2.42 -0.29
CA GLY A 206 -15.90 -3.74 -0.62
C GLY A 206 -17.06 -4.17 0.28
N THR A 207 -17.05 -3.76 1.56
CA THR A 207 -18.19 -4.01 2.47
C THR A 207 -19.43 -3.20 2.06
N ALA A 208 -19.24 -1.97 1.56
CA ALA A 208 -20.34 -1.19 0.99
C ALA A 208 -20.97 -1.92 -0.20
N VAL A 209 -20.15 -2.48 -1.10
CA VAL A 209 -20.64 -3.29 -2.23
C VAL A 209 -21.37 -4.53 -1.74
N ALA A 210 -20.81 -5.29 -0.80
CA ALA A 210 -21.44 -6.50 -0.27
C ALA A 210 -22.81 -6.21 0.40
N ARG A 211 -22.98 -5.03 0.98
CA ARG A 211 -24.26 -4.58 1.55
C ARG A 211 -25.29 -4.22 0.47
N LEU A 212 -24.85 -3.56 -0.60
CA LEU A 212 -25.73 -3.09 -1.69
C LEU A 212 -26.03 -4.18 -2.73
N TRP A 213 -25.14 -5.15 -2.86
CA TRP A 213 -25.25 -6.28 -3.78
C TRP A 213 -24.88 -7.60 -3.06
N PRO A 214 -25.75 -8.08 -2.15
CA PRO A 214 -25.52 -9.32 -1.43
C PRO A 214 -25.49 -10.52 -2.38
N THR A 215 -24.58 -11.45 -2.13
CA THR A 215 -24.43 -12.69 -2.90
C THR A 215 -24.35 -13.89 -1.96
N ASP A 216 -24.88 -15.02 -2.41
CA ASP A 216 -24.86 -16.34 -1.76
C ASP A 216 -23.93 -17.35 -2.48
N THR A 217 -23.27 -16.96 -3.56
CA THR A 217 -22.47 -17.90 -4.39
C THR A 217 -21.08 -18.22 -3.82
N GLY A 218 -20.68 -17.53 -2.75
CA GLY A 218 -19.34 -17.61 -2.17
C GLY A 218 -18.26 -16.85 -2.95
N ARG A 219 -18.61 -16.21 -4.08
CA ARG A 219 -17.71 -15.32 -4.82
C ARG A 219 -17.72 -13.91 -4.20
N PRO A 220 -16.67 -13.10 -4.39
CA PRO A 220 -16.66 -11.73 -3.88
C PRO A 220 -17.75 -10.88 -4.53
N ALA A 221 -18.58 -10.21 -3.72
CA ALA A 221 -19.69 -9.36 -4.18
C ALA A 221 -19.31 -8.34 -5.27
N PRO A 222 -18.15 -7.65 -5.21
CA PRO A 222 -17.75 -6.74 -6.29
C PRO A 222 -17.61 -7.41 -7.65
N VAL A 223 -17.13 -8.66 -7.70
CA VAL A 223 -17.00 -9.41 -8.96
C VAL A 223 -18.37 -9.66 -9.57
N GLU A 224 -19.30 -10.18 -8.78
CA GLU A 224 -20.64 -10.50 -9.26
C GLU A 224 -21.44 -9.26 -9.65
N LEU A 225 -21.32 -8.17 -8.88
CA LEU A 225 -21.93 -6.89 -9.20
C LEU A 225 -21.47 -6.40 -10.58
N PHE A 226 -20.15 -6.37 -10.82
CA PHE A 226 -19.61 -5.86 -12.07
C PHE A 226 -19.95 -6.76 -13.26
N GLU A 227 -19.98 -8.09 -13.07
CA GLU A 227 -20.43 -9.03 -14.09
C GLU A 227 -21.91 -8.86 -14.43
N ALA A 228 -22.78 -8.67 -13.43
CA ALA A 228 -24.20 -8.42 -13.64
C ALA A 228 -24.44 -7.07 -14.35
N ALA A 229 -23.68 -6.04 -13.97
CA ALA A 229 -23.72 -4.74 -14.63
C ALA A 229 -23.24 -4.83 -16.09
N ALA A 230 -22.21 -5.63 -16.38
CA ALA A 230 -21.73 -5.88 -17.73
C ALA A 230 -22.76 -6.61 -18.61
N ARG A 231 -23.61 -7.45 -18.01
CA ARG A 231 -24.78 -8.05 -18.68
C ARG A 231 -25.97 -7.10 -18.83
N GLY A 232 -25.86 -5.86 -18.35
CA GLY A 232 -26.92 -4.84 -18.47
C GLY A 232 -28.06 -4.99 -17.47
N VAL A 233 -27.87 -5.73 -16.36
CA VAL A 233 -28.88 -5.82 -15.30
C VAL A 233 -29.09 -4.43 -14.68
N PRO A 234 -30.28 -3.81 -14.76
CA PRO A 234 -30.45 -2.40 -14.40
C PRO A 234 -30.04 -2.07 -12.96
N ALA A 235 -30.45 -2.88 -11.99
CA ALA A 235 -30.09 -2.69 -10.59
C ALA A 235 -28.57 -2.82 -10.34
N ALA A 236 -27.89 -3.71 -11.06
CA ALA A 236 -26.44 -3.87 -10.93
C ALA A 236 -25.69 -2.66 -11.52
N VAL A 237 -26.18 -2.13 -12.64
CA VAL A 237 -25.64 -0.90 -13.25
C VAL A 237 -25.77 0.27 -12.28
N GLU A 238 -26.93 0.45 -11.64
CA GLU A 238 -27.16 1.50 -10.65
C GLU A 238 -26.20 1.40 -9.46
N VAL A 239 -26.07 0.20 -8.86
CA VAL A 239 -25.18 -0.01 -7.70
C VAL A 239 -23.71 0.18 -8.10
N ARG A 240 -23.28 -0.32 -9.27
CA ARG A 240 -21.93 -0.12 -9.80
C ARG A 240 -21.63 1.38 -9.98
N ASP A 241 -22.56 2.12 -10.57
CA ASP A 241 -22.36 3.54 -10.88
C ASP A 241 -22.34 4.41 -9.62
N ALA A 242 -23.17 4.06 -8.62
CA ALA A 242 -23.11 4.68 -7.30
C ALA A 242 -21.76 4.41 -6.61
N TYR A 243 -21.30 3.16 -6.62
CA TYR A 243 -19.99 2.78 -6.08
C TYR A 243 -18.84 3.52 -6.78
N ALA A 244 -18.82 3.53 -8.11
CA ALA A 244 -17.81 4.21 -8.89
C ALA A 244 -17.79 5.72 -8.64
N SER A 245 -18.96 6.34 -8.42
CA SER A 245 -19.07 7.75 -8.06
C SER A 245 -18.51 8.03 -6.66
N ALA A 246 -18.69 7.11 -5.70
CA ALA A 246 -18.07 7.23 -4.38
C ALA A 246 -16.54 7.10 -4.44
N VAL A 247 -16.00 6.17 -5.26
CA VAL A 247 -14.56 6.07 -5.50
C VAL A 247 -14.02 7.32 -6.22
N ALA A 248 -14.77 7.87 -7.19
CA ALA A 248 -14.42 9.14 -7.84
C ALA A 248 -14.38 10.30 -6.84
N ALA A 249 -15.28 10.34 -5.85
CA ALA A 249 -15.22 11.32 -4.76
C ALA A 249 -13.94 11.17 -3.93
N ALA A 250 -13.46 9.94 -3.66
CA ALA A 250 -12.17 9.71 -3.00
C ALA A 250 -10.99 10.27 -3.82
N VAL A 251 -10.96 9.98 -5.13
CA VAL A 251 -9.95 10.53 -6.05
C VAL A 251 -9.97 12.06 -6.03
N ARG A 252 -11.15 12.67 -6.12
CA ARG A 252 -11.33 14.12 -6.07
C ARG A 252 -10.82 14.70 -4.75
N MET A 253 -11.16 14.09 -3.61
CA MET A 253 -10.67 14.55 -2.31
C MET A 253 -9.14 14.53 -2.24
N LEU A 254 -8.50 13.44 -2.69
CA LEU A 254 -7.04 13.34 -2.70
C LEU A 254 -6.40 14.42 -3.57
N VAL A 255 -6.88 14.60 -4.81
CA VAL A 255 -6.28 15.60 -5.71
C VAL A 255 -6.57 17.03 -5.26
N LEU A 256 -7.79 17.34 -4.78
CA LEU A 256 -8.12 18.70 -4.37
C LEU A 256 -7.45 19.13 -3.05
N THR A 257 -7.02 18.18 -2.21
CA THR A 257 -6.44 18.50 -0.89
C THR A 257 -4.92 18.41 -0.86
N VAL A 258 -4.34 17.47 -1.61
CA VAL A 258 -2.89 17.21 -1.59
C VAL A 258 -2.26 17.14 -2.99
N ASP A 259 -3.02 17.40 -4.06
CA ASP A 259 -2.58 17.53 -5.46
C ASP A 259 -1.55 16.50 -5.94
N VAL A 260 -1.81 15.23 -5.67
CA VAL A 260 -0.98 14.13 -6.18
C VAL A 260 -1.02 14.03 -7.71
N GLN A 261 0.09 13.56 -8.30
CA GLN A 261 0.21 13.32 -9.74
C GLN A 261 -0.69 12.16 -10.17
N HIS A 262 -0.68 11.09 -9.36
CA HIS A 262 -1.42 9.87 -9.63
C HIS A 262 -2.19 9.37 -8.41
N VAL A 263 -3.39 8.82 -8.67
CA VAL A 263 -4.12 8.02 -7.69
C VAL A 263 -4.12 6.56 -8.19
N VAL A 264 -3.40 5.70 -7.49
CA VAL A 264 -3.28 4.29 -7.81
C VAL A 264 -4.31 3.50 -7.03
N LEU A 265 -5.23 2.83 -7.73
CA LEU A 265 -6.24 1.97 -7.14
C LEU A 265 -5.62 0.60 -6.81
N GLY A 266 -5.70 0.22 -5.54
CA GLY A 266 -5.21 -1.07 -5.04
C GLY A 266 -6.22 -1.77 -4.13
N GLY A 267 -5.80 -2.87 -3.51
CA GLY A 267 -6.65 -3.68 -2.64
C GLY A 267 -7.44 -4.78 -3.36
N GLY A 268 -8.31 -5.46 -2.61
CA GLY A 268 -9.05 -6.63 -3.09
C GLY A 268 -10.05 -6.30 -4.19
N VAL A 269 -10.72 -5.15 -4.11
CA VAL A 269 -11.69 -4.72 -5.13
C VAL A 269 -10.99 -4.30 -6.42
N ALA A 270 -9.77 -3.76 -6.34
CA ALA A 270 -8.99 -3.38 -7.52
C ALA A 270 -8.60 -4.57 -8.42
N GLN A 271 -8.75 -5.82 -7.94
CA GLN A 271 -8.59 -7.03 -8.75
C GLN A 271 -9.65 -7.16 -9.86
N LEU A 272 -10.72 -6.34 -9.82
CA LEU A 272 -11.64 -6.17 -10.94
C LEU A 272 -10.94 -5.66 -12.20
N GLY A 273 -9.82 -4.95 -12.07
CA GLY A 273 -9.04 -4.46 -13.20
C GLY A 273 -9.74 -3.36 -13.98
N ASP A 274 -9.61 -3.40 -15.31
CA ASP A 274 -10.12 -2.37 -16.23
C ASP A 274 -11.62 -2.04 -16.03
N PRO A 275 -12.54 -3.01 -15.81
CA PRO A 275 -13.92 -2.72 -15.47
C PRO A 275 -14.11 -1.69 -14.33
N LEU A 276 -13.30 -1.78 -13.27
CA LEU A 276 -13.34 -0.81 -12.18
C LEU A 276 -12.76 0.53 -12.61
N LEU A 277 -11.58 0.51 -13.24
CA LEU A 277 -10.89 1.72 -13.68
C LEU A 277 -11.77 2.54 -14.63
N ASP A 278 -12.41 1.87 -15.59
CA ASP A 278 -13.31 2.48 -16.57
C ASP A 278 -14.55 3.08 -15.91
N ALA A 279 -15.16 2.37 -14.95
CA ALA A 279 -16.31 2.89 -14.21
C ALA A 279 -15.96 4.17 -13.41
N VAL A 280 -14.80 4.17 -12.73
CA VAL A 280 -14.32 5.34 -11.96
C VAL A 280 -13.98 6.51 -12.88
N ARG A 281 -13.28 6.26 -13.99
CA ARG A 281 -12.97 7.29 -14.99
C ARG A 281 -14.22 7.85 -15.65
N ALA A 282 -15.22 7.02 -15.93
CA ALA A 282 -16.50 7.45 -16.45
C ALA A 282 -17.22 8.38 -15.46
N ALA A 283 -17.20 8.07 -14.17
CA ALA A 283 -17.74 8.95 -13.13
C ALA A 283 -17.03 10.30 -13.09
N LEU A 284 -15.70 10.32 -13.03
CA LEU A 284 -14.89 11.55 -13.05
C LEU A 284 -15.13 12.38 -14.32
N THR A 285 -15.28 11.73 -15.48
CA THR A 285 -15.56 12.39 -16.75
C THR A 285 -16.96 13.01 -16.79
N ARG A 286 -17.96 12.38 -16.16
CA ARG A 286 -19.29 13.00 -16.04
C ARG A 286 -19.25 14.26 -15.18
N GLU A 287 -18.54 14.20 -14.05
CA GLU A 287 -18.38 15.37 -13.16
C GLU A 287 -17.66 16.52 -13.88
N SER A 288 -16.62 16.24 -14.65
CA SER A 288 -15.85 17.25 -15.37
C SER A 288 -16.67 18.01 -16.43
N ARG A 289 -17.66 17.35 -17.05
CA ARG A 289 -18.60 18.00 -17.99
C ARG A 289 -19.52 19.01 -17.31
N SER A 290 -19.81 18.81 -16.02
CA SER A 290 -20.68 19.70 -15.24
C SER A 290 -19.92 20.80 -14.48
N SER A 291 -18.59 20.74 -14.45
CA SER A 291 -17.75 21.68 -13.71
C SER A 291 -16.46 21.99 -14.47
N GLY A 292 -16.35 23.20 -15.01
CA GLY A 292 -15.15 23.65 -15.72
C GLY A 292 -13.88 23.58 -14.87
N PHE A 293 -13.99 23.80 -13.55
CA PHE A 293 -12.89 23.63 -12.60
C PHE A 293 -12.43 22.17 -12.53
N LEU A 294 -13.35 21.20 -12.37
CA LEU A 294 -12.96 19.78 -12.39
C LEU A 294 -12.45 19.36 -13.77
N GLY A 295 -12.97 19.97 -14.84
CA GLY A 295 -12.47 19.86 -16.20
C GLY A 295 -10.99 20.19 -16.34
N SER A 296 -10.51 21.27 -15.72
CA SER A 296 -9.11 21.70 -15.84
C SER A 296 -8.12 20.83 -15.06
N LEU A 297 -8.58 19.94 -14.18
CA LEU A 297 -7.71 19.09 -13.36
C LEU A 297 -7.36 17.74 -14.01
N HIS A 298 -8.10 17.34 -15.06
CA HIS A 298 -7.88 16.08 -15.78
C HIS A 298 -7.87 14.85 -14.86
N LEU A 299 -8.77 14.79 -13.86
CA LEU A 299 -8.74 13.77 -12.80
C LEU A 299 -8.76 12.33 -13.32
N ALA A 300 -9.53 12.04 -14.38
CA ALA A 300 -9.62 10.71 -14.96
C ALA A 300 -8.26 10.19 -15.49
N ASP A 301 -7.43 11.11 -16.00
CA ASP A 301 -6.10 10.81 -16.55
C ASP A 301 -5.07 10.53 -15.46
N ARG A 302 -5.34 10.94 -14.21
CA ARG A 302 -4.48 10.70 -13.05
C ARG A 302 -4.74 9.35 -12.38
N VAL A 303 -5.84 8.65 -12.69
CA VAL A 303 -6.16 7.36 -12.07
C VAL A 303 -5.44 6.22 -12.78
N ARG A 304 -4.87 5.30 -12.00
CA ARG A 304 -4.15 4.10 -12.46
C ARG A 304 -4.56 2.89 -11.63
N LEU A 305 -4.38 1.68 -12.15
CA LEU A 305 -4.46 0.45 -11.37
C LEU A 305 -3.09 0.06 -10.85
N ALA A 306 -3.04 -0.47 -9.62
CA ALA A 306 -1.83 -1.11 -9.12
C ALA A 306 -1.46 -2.30 -10.03
N PRO A 307 -0.17 -2.51 -10.36
CA PRO A 307 0.23 -3.62 -11.23
C PRO A 307 -0.12 -4.99 -10.63
N GLY A 308 -1.04 -5.73 -11.25
CA GLY A 308 -1.59 -6.98 -10.67
C GLY A 308 -0.62 -8.15 -10.53
N ARG A 309 0.52 -8.12 -11.25
CA ARG A 309 1.56 -9.18 -11.21
C ARG A 309 2.77 -8.85 -10.36
N VAL A 310 2.84 -7.63 -9.82
CA VAL A 310 3.98 -7.17 -9.02
C VAL A 310 3.54 -7.13 -7.56
N PRO A 311 4.32 -7.70 -6.62
CA PRO A 311 4.04 -7.58 -5.19
C PRO A 311 4.39 -6.16 -4.70
N VAL A 312 3.51 -5.19 -5.00
CA VAL A 312 3.71 -3.75 -4.73
C VAL A 312 4.09 -3.47 -3.27
N GLY A 313 3.40 -4.10 -2.31
CA GLY A 313 3.71 -3.96 -0.89
C GLY A 313 5.13 -4.41 -0.54
N ALA A 314 5.56 -5.56 -1.07
CA ALA A 314 6.92 -6.06 -0.83
C ALA A 314 7.98 -5.19 -1.53
N VAL A 315 7.69 -4.62 -2.71
CA VAL A 315 8.58 -3.64 -3.37
C VAL A 315 8.75 -2.41 -2.48
N GLY A 316 7.68 -1.84 -1.95
CA GLY A 316 7.77 -0.68 -1.08
C GLY A 316 8.40 -0.99 0.29
N ALA A 317 8.19 -2.20 0.82
CA ALA A 317 8.91 -2.67 1.99
C ALA A 317 10.43 -2.73 1.69
N ALA A 318 10.83 -3.14 0.49
CA ALA A 318 12.25 -3.13 0.12
C ALA A 318 12.80 -1.70 0.00
N VAL A 319 11.96 -0.71 -0.32
CA VAL A 319 12.29 0.73 -0.24
C VAL A 319 12.48 1.18 1.21
N VAL A 320 11.65 0.72 2.15
CA VAL A 320 11.90 0.93 3.60
C VAL A 320 13.23 0.31 4.03
N GLY A 321 13.56 -0.88 3.52
CA GLY A 321 14.87 -1.51 3.76
C GLY A 321 16.05 -0.62 3.35
N ARG A 322 15.87 0.26 2.37
CA ARG A 322 16.90 1.22 1.92
C ARG A 322 17.12 2.37 2.89
N THR A 323 16.10 2.74 3.67
CA THR A 323 16.21 3.88 4.60
C THR A 323 16.90 3.50 5.89
N VAL A 324 16.87 2.21 6.25
CA VAL A 324 17.60 1.65 7.40
C VAL A 324 18.99 1.14 7.03
N ALA A 325 19.25 0.92 5.73
CA ALA A 325 20.59 0.66 5.24
C ALA A 325 21.46 1.90 5.46
N GLY A 326 22.48 1.80 6.32
CA GLY A 326 23.41 2.90 6.57
C GLY A 326 24.13 3.37 5.29
N PRO A 327 24.69 4.59 5.28
CA PRO A 327 25.52 5.04 4.17
C PRO A 327 26.73 4.12 3.98
N ALA A 328 27.26 4.06 2.75
CA ALA A 328 28.48 3.32 2.44
C ALA A 328 29.58 3.65 3.46
N PRO A 329 30.36 2.66 3.95
CA PRO A 329 31.65 3.01 4.54
C PRO A 329 32.45 3.75 3.47
N VAL A 330 32.85 4.99 3.79
CA VAL A 330 33.77 5.74 2.95
C VAL A 330 35.08 4.97 3.03
N ASN A 331 35.42 4.20 1.98
CA ASN A 331 36.71 3.53 1.92
C ASN A 331 37.78 4.62 2.02
N GLY A 332 38.43 4.69 3.19
CA GLY A 332 39.55 5.58 3.42
C GLY A 332 40.60 5.28 2.36
N VAL A 333 40.92 6.31 1.56
CA VAL A 333 42.11 6.28 0.71
C VAL A 333 43.29 6.14 1.66
N ALA A 334 43.86 4.95 1.72
CA ALA A 334 45.14 4.73 2.36
C ALA A 334 46.15 5.65 1.68
N SER A 335 46.65 6.63 2.44
CA SER A 335 47.85 7.40 2.09
C SER A 335 49.09 6.63 2.52
#